data_AF-A0A0Q6TPM3-F1
#
_entry.id   AF-A0A0Q6TPM3-F1
#
_cell.length_a   1.000
_cell.length_b   1.000
_cell.length_c   1.000
_cell.angle_alpha   90.00
_cell.angle_beta   90.00
_cell.angle_gamma   90.00
#
_symmetry.space_group_name_H-M   'P 1'
#
loop_
_entity.id
_entity.type
_entity.pdbx_description
1 polymer ?
#
loop_
_entity_poly.entity_id
_entity_poly.type
_entity_poly.pdbx_seq_one_letter_code
_entity_poly.pdbx_strand_id
1 'polypeptide(L)'
;MQTLASCRAGESICDFARSFDRRAVDPWVIRAVYEELQREIQLDSFPVRASDVLAKDLHIDPDELDMSLAPAIAARTGRTLEIAEAHPYRGKVLTAFDLVLFFNGQPSCGDKLQRRAA
;
A
#
# COMPACT_ATOMS: atom_id res chain seq x y z
N MET A 1 -14.78 5.03 11.58
CA MET A 1 -14.16 3.74 11.22
C MET A 1 -14.89 2.50 11.77
N GLN A 2 -15.37 2.47 13.02
CA GLN A 2 -15.96 1.24 13.61
C GLN A 2 -17.16 0.66 12.82
N THR A 3 -18.04 1.50 12.25
CA THR A 3 -19.17 1.05 11.40
C THR A 3 -18.73 0.40 10.09
N LEU A 4 -17.63 0.87 9.48
CA LEU A 4 -17.06 0.27 8.26
C LEU A 4 -16.38 -1.07 8.55
N ALA A 5 -15.66 -1.16 9.67
CA ALA A 5 -15.02 -2.40 10.11
C ALA A 5 -16.06 -3.51 10.37
N SER A 6 -17.19 -3.18 11.01
CA SER A 6 -18.27 -4.14 11.28
C SER A 6 -18.95 -4.67 10.01
N CYS A 7 -19.14 -3.84 8.98
CA CYS A 7 -19.71 -4.29 7.69
C CYS A 7 -18.77 -5.20 6.89
N ARG A 8 -17.49 -5.25 7.25
CA ARG A 8 -16.42 -5.98 6.56
C ARG A 8 -15.74 -7.00 7.46
N ALA A 9 -16.37 -7.32 8.60
CA ALA A 9 -15.83 -8.25 9.58
C ALA A 9 -15.61 -9.62 8.93
N GLY A 10 -14.35 -10.06 8.92
CA GLY A 10 -13.91 -11.32 8.29
C GLY A 10 -13.14 -11.15 6.99
N GLU A 11 -13.07 -9.95 6.41
CA GLU A 11 -12.16 -9.68 5.29
C GLU A 11 -10.72 -9.59 5.77
N SER A 12 -9.83 -10.16 4.99
CA SER A 12 -8.41 -10.34 5.30
C SER A 12 -7.52 -9.84 4.17
N ILE A 13 -6.20 -9.87 4.39
CA ILE A 13 -5.21 -9.61 3.34
C ILE A 13 -5.44 -10.44 2.07
N CYS A 14 -6.04 -11.63 2.19
CA CYS A 14 -6.38 -12.46 1.04
C CYS A 14 -7.46 -11.82 0.15
N ASP A 15 -8.47 -11.17 0.75
CA ASP A 15 -9.53 -10.48 0.02
C ASP A 15 -9.00 -9.21 -0.64
N PHE A 16 -8.12 -8.49 0.06
CA PHE A 16 -7.37 -7.36 -0.51
C PHE A 16 -6.54 -7.81 -1.73
N ALA A 17 -5.74 -8.88 -1.59
CA ALA A 17 -4.89 -9.40 -2.66
C ALA A 17 -5.69 -9.91 -3.87
N ARG A 18 -6.93 -10.39 -3.69
CA ARG A 18 -7.81 -10.78 -4.80
C ARG A 18 -8.23 -9.61 -5.69
N SER A 19 -8.13 -8.38 -5.21
CA SER A 19 -8.43 -7.18 -5.99
C SER A 19 -7.35 -6.85 -7.04
N PHE A 20 -6.22 -7.58 -7.04
CA PHE A 20 -5.08 -7.33 -7.93
C PHE A 20 -4.82 -8.53 -8.84
N ASP A 21 -4.35 -8.26 -10.07
CA ASP A 21 -3.78 -9.30 -10.92
C ASP A 21 -2.40 -9.69 -10.40
N ARG A 22 -2.36 -10.80 -9.65
CA ARG A 22 -1.13 -11.39 -9.07
C ARG A 22 -0.07 -11.79 -10.10
N ARG A 23 -0.40 -11.82 -11.40
CA ARG A 23 0.58 -12.05 -12.48
C ARG A 23 1.26 -10.75 -12.93
N ALA A 24 0.60 -9.60 -12.74
CA ALA A 24 1.09 -8.29 -13.14
C ALA A 24 1.63 -7.45 -11.97
N VAL A 25 1.13 -7.71 -10.76
CA VAL A 25 1.50 -6.99 -9.53
C VAL A 25 2.32 -7.88 -8.62
N ASP A 26 3.46 -7.36 -8.15
CA ASP A 26 4.33 -8.06 -7.21
C ASP A 26 3.60 -8.31 -5.87
N PRO A 27 3.43 -9.58 -5.45
CA PRO A 27 2.79 -9.91 -4.17
C PRO A 27 3.45 -9.27 -2.96
N TRP A 28 4.76 -8.97 -3.02
CA TRP A 28 5.45 -8.26 -1.95
C TRP A 28 4.98 -6.81 -1.80
N VAL A 29 4.68 -6.15 -2.92
CA VAL A 29 4.14 -4.78 -2.90
C VAL A 29 2.73 -4.78 -2.33
N ILE A 30 1.88 -5.73 -2.76
CA ILE A 30 0.52 -5.90 -2.21
C ILE A 30 0.58 -6.06 -0.69
N ARG A 31 1.45 -6.96 -0.22
CA ARG A 31 1.60 -7.25 1.20
C ARG A 31 2.13 -6.05 1.99
N ALA A 32 3.18 -5.40 1.49
CA ALA A 32 3.77 -4.24 2.15
C ALA A 32 2.76 -3.10 2.29
N VAL A 33 2.03 -2.76 1.22
CA VAL A 33 1.02 -1.70 1.28
C VAL A 33 -0.08 -2.03 2.28
N TYR A 34 -0.58 -3.27 2.27
CA TYR A 34 -1.63 -3.67 3.22
C TYR A 34 -1.17 -3.58 4.68
N GLU A 35 0.02 -4.10 4.98
CA GLU A 35 0.55 -4.12 6.35
C GLU A 35 0.89 -2.70 6.85
N GLU A 36 1.47 -1.84 6.00
CA GLU A 36 1.77 -0.47 6.41
C GLU A 36 0.50 0.38 6.57
N LEU A 37 -0.52 0.19 5.72
CA LEU A 37 -1.83 0.82 5.93
C LEU A 37 -2.45 0.41 7.29
N GLN A 38 -2.34 -0.86 7.69
CA GLN A 38 -2.83 -1.28 9.00
C GLN A 38 -2.07 -0.64 10.16
N ARG A 39 -0.74 -0.45 10.02
CA ARG A 39 0.06 0.25 11.03
C ARG A 39 -0.35 1.70 11.17
N GLU A 40 -0.52 2.42 10.07
CA GLU A 40 -0.91 3.84 10.09
C GLU A 40 -2.29 4.03 10.71
N ILE A 41 -3.24 3.13 10.41
CA ILE A 41 -4.58 3.20 10.97
C ILE A 41 -4.59 2.79 12.47
N GLN A 42 -3.49 2.22 12.99
CA GLN A 42 -3.35 1.74 14.38
C GLN A 42 -4.50 0.81 14.83
N LEU A 43 -5.13 0.13 13.88
CA LEU A 43 -6.22 -0.81 14.13
C LEU A 43 -5.77 -2.19 13.67
N ASP A 44 -5.41 -3.01 14.65
CA ASP A 44 -5.10 -4.41 14.42
C ASP A 44 -6.30 -5.07 13.71
N SER A 45 -6.06 -5.59 12.51
CA SER A 45 -7.05 -6.28 11.67
C SER A 45 -8.14 -5.41 11.03
N PHE A 46 -7.89 -4.12 10.76
CA PHE A 46 -8.83 -3.35 9.93
C PHE A 46 -8.93 -3.96 8.50
N PRO A 47 -10.14 -4.25 8.00
CA PRO A 47 -10.35 -4.83 6.68
C PRO A 47 -10.22 -3.78 5.58
N VAL A 48 -8.97 -3.42 5.26
CA VAL A 48 -8.61 -2.52 4.15
C VAL A 48 -9.00 -3.18 2.82
N ARG A 49 -9.72 -2.44 1.98
CA ARG A 49 -10.04 -2.80 0.60
C ARG A 49 -9.23 -1.96 -0.38
N ALA A 50 -8.95 -2.53 -1.55
CA ALA A 50 -8.24 -1.80 -2.60
C ALA A 50 -9.01 -0.55 -3.08
N SER A 51 -10.34 -0.58 -3.02
CA SER A 51 -11.19 0.56 -3.37
C SER A 51 -11.25 1.65 -2.29
N ASP A 52 -10.64 1.46 -1.12
CA ASP A 52 -10.70 2.46 -0.04
C ASP A 52 -9.92 3.70 -0.45
N VAL A 53 -10.57 4.86 -0.28
CA VAL A 53 -9.97 6.17 -0.52
C VAL A 53 -9.09 6.54 0.66
N LEU A 54 -7.81 6.81 0.43
CA LEU A 54 -6.82 7.06 1.49
C LEU A 54 -7.26 8.19 2.42
N ALA A 55 -7.55 9.36 1.88
CA ALA A 55 -7.93 10.54 2.68
C ALA A 55 -9.34 10.45 3.29
N LYS A 56 -10.29 9.81 2.61
CA LYS A 56 -11.71 9.82 3.01
C LYS A 56 -12.09 8.63 3.89
N ASP A 57 -11.68 7.43 3.49
CA ASP A 57 -12.08 6.17 4.15
C ASP A 57 -11.05 5.74 5.20
N LEU A 58 -9.77 5.90 4.89
CA LEU A 58 -8.67 5.53 5.79
C LEU A 58 -8.15 6.72 6.64
N HIS A 59 -8.61 7.93 6.35
CA HIS A 59 -8.21 9.16 7.04
C HIS A 59 -6.70 9.45 7.00
N ILE A 60 -6.01 8.98 5.95
CA ILE A 60 -4.59 9.23 5.71
C ILE A 60 -4.48 10.47 4.83
N ASP A 61 -4.00 11.57 5.41
CA ASP A 61 -3.80 12.79 4.65
C ASP A 61 -2.56 12.71 3.72
N PRO A 62 -2.43 13.60 2.74
CA PRO A 62 -1.32 13.57 1.79
C PRO A 62 0.07 13.76 2.43
N ASP A 63 0.15 14.51 3.53
CA ASP A 63 1.43 14.76 4.19
C ASP A 63 1.89 13.50 4.94
N GLU A 64 0.99 12.81 5.64
CA GLU A 64 1.24 11.51 6.29
C GLU A 64 1.62 10.44 5.25
N LEU A 65 0.92 10.44 4.10
CA LEU A 65 1.23 9.55 2.98
C LEU A 65 2.67 9.73 2.48
N ASP A 66 3.11 10.96 2.28
CA ASP A 66 4.43 11.27 1.73
C ASP A 66 5.56 11.19 2.79
N MET A 67 5.28 11.55 4.05
CA MET A 67 6.30 11.62 5.11
C MET A 67 6.50 10.30 5.89
N SER A 68 5.44 9.49 6.08
CA SER A 68 5.50 8.24 6.86
C SER A 68 5.30 7.00 5.97
N LEU A 69 4.13 6.92 5.35
CA LEU A 69 3.65 5.69 4.73
C LEU A 69 4.47 5.31 3.47
N ALA A 70 4.70 6.26 2.57
CA ALA A 70 5.42 6.00 1.33
C ALA A 70 6.89 5.59 1.58
N PRO A 71 7.67 6.28 2.44
CA PRO A 71 9.01 5.84 2.82
C PRO A 71 9.03 4.44 3.45
N ALA A 72 8.07 4.12 4.32
CA ALA A 72 7.97 2.80 4.95
C ALA A 72 7.72 1.67 3.92
N ILE A 73 6.78 1.89 2.99
CA ILE A 73 6.50 0.93 1.91
C ILE A 73 7.71 0.79 0.97
N ALA A 74 8.36 1.89 0.61
CA ALA A 74 9.55 1.90 -0.23
C ALA A 74 10.68 1.06 0.39
N ALA A 75 10.95 1.28 1.68
CA ALA A 75 11.96 0.53 2.43
C ALA A 75 11.65 -0.98 2.48
N ARG A 76 10.39 -1.36 2.70
CA ARG A 76 9.97 -2.78 2.75
C ARG A 76 9.98 -3.48 1.40
N THR A 77 9.67 -2.75 0.33
CA THR A 77 9.58 -3.30 -1.03
C THR A 77 10.88 -3.18 -1.81
N GLY A 78 11.86 -2.43 -1.29
CA GLY A 78 13.10 -2.11 -1.99
C GLY A 78 12.86 -1.26 -3.24
N ARG A 79 11.77 -0.49 -3.28
CA ARG A 79 11.40 0.38 -4.42
C ARG A 79 11.95 1.78 -4.17
N THR A 80 12.49 2.40 -5.21
CA THR A 80 12.93 3.81 -5.10
C THR A 80 11.76 4.76 -5.25
N LEU A 81 11.77 5.84 -4.47
CA LEU A 81 10.85 6.97 -4.62
C LEU A 81 11.48 8.13 -5.41
N GLU A 82 12.75 8.02 -5.83
CA GLU A 82 13.47 9.11 -6.53
C GLU A 82 12.84 9.44 -7.89
N ILE A 83 12.17 8.47 -8.52
CA ILE A 83 11.48 8.65 -9.81
C ILE A 83 9.98 8.94 -9.60
N ALA A 84 9.52 9.03 -8.35
CA ALA A 84 8.14 9.36 -8.03
C ALA A 84 7.71 10.70 -8.63
N GLU A 85 8.61 11.68 -8.73
CA GLU A 85 8.37 12.99 -9.32
C GLU A 85 7.97 12.94 -10.80
N ALA A 86 8.42 11.93 -11.54
CA ALA A 86 8.14 11.77 -12.96
C ALA A 86 6.96 10.82 -13.25
N HIS A 87 6.37 10.19 -12.24
CA HIS A 87 5.36 9.15 -12.45
C HIS A 87 3.95 9.75 -12.68
N PRO A 88 3.18 9.32 -13.71
CA PRO A 88 1.87 9.87 -14.07
C PRO A 88 0.78 9.81 -12.98
N TYR A 89 1.05 9.06 -11.91
CA TYR A 89 0.14 8.84 -10.79
C TYR A 89 0.46 9.72 -9.57
N ARG A 90 1.54 10.53 -9.61
CA ARG A 90 1.83 11.50 -8.55
C ARG A 90 0.68 12.51 -8.45
N GLY A 91 0.12 12.68 -7.26
CA GLY A 91 -1.07 13.50 -7.01
C GLY A 91 -2.41 12.87 -7.45
N LYS A 92 -2.40 11.63 -7.95
CA LYS A 92 -3.61 10.85 -8.31
C LYS A 92 -3.77 9.57 -7.49
N VAL A 93 -2.86 9.30 -6.55
CA VAL A 93 -3.01 8.18 -5.62
C VAL A 93 -4.13 8.54 -4.65
N LEU A 94 -5.35 8.16 -5.02
CA LEU A 94 -6.56 8.43 -4.24
C LEU A 94 -6.96 7.21 -3.42
N THR A 95 -6.63 6.00 -3.91
CA THR A 95 -7.05 4.74 -3.29
C THR A 95 -5.89 3.83 -2.93
N ALA A 96 -6.14 2.85 -2.05
CA ALA A 96 -5.18 1.80 -1.74
C ALA A 96 -4.77 0.99 -2.98
N PHE A 97 -5.65 0.85 -3.97
CA PHE A 97 -5.34 0.23 -5.26
C PHE A 97 -4.30 1.02 -6.04
N ASP A 98 -4.49 2.35 -6.14
CA ASP A 98 -3.56 3.23 -6.84
C ASP A 98 -2.18 3.21 -6.17
N LEU A 99 -2.15 3.11 -4.83
CA LEU A 99 -0.92 3.05 -4.05
C LEU A 99 -0.12 1.78 -4.40
N VAL A 100 -0.77 0.62 -4.46
CA VAL A 100 -0.14 -0.64 -4.87
C VAL A 100 0.41 -0.54 -6.30
N LEU A 101 -0.38 -0.02 -7.25
CA LEU A 101 0.07 0.12 -8.63
C LEU A 101 1.23 1.10 -8.77
N PHE A 102 1.19 2.20 -8.01
CA PHE A 102 2.27 3.18 -7.97
C PHE A 102 3.60 2.53 -7.57
N PHE A 103 3.63 1.81 -6.44
CA PHE A 103 4.85 1.12 -5.99
C PHE A 103 5.25 -0.03 -6.91
N ASN A 104 4.30 -0.72 -7.53
CA ASN A 104 4.58 -1.77 -8.49
C ASN A 104 5.25 -1.24 -9.78
N GLY A 105 4.97 0.01 -10.16
CA GLY A 105 5.59 0.69 -11.30
C GLY A 105 6.99 1.26 -11.03
N GLN A 106 7.35 1.47 -9.76
CA GLN A 106 8.67 1.99 -9.40
C GLN A 106 9.77 0.95 -9.64
N PRO A 107 10.99 1.34 -10.05
CA PRO A 107 12.09 0.40 -10.15
C PRO A 107 12.45 -0.15 -8.78
N SER A 108 12.73 -1.45 -8.73
CA SER A 108 13.40 -2.03 -7.56
C SER A 108 14.84 -1.52 -7.53
N CYS A 109 15.25 -0.87 -6.45
CA CYS A 109 16.66 -0.63 -6.17
C CYS A 109 17.33 -2.00 -6.11
N GLY A 110 18.16 -2.29 -7.11
CA GLY A 110 18.67 -3.61 -7.35
C GLY A 110 19.62 -4.05 -6.24
N ASP A 111 19.11 -4.83 -5.30
CA ASP A 111 19.81 -6.06 -4.93
C ASP A 111 18.81 -7.14 -4.55
N LYS A 112 18.65 -8.16 -5.41
CA LYS A 112 17.86 -9.35 -5.08
C LYS A 112 18.48 -10.14 -3.91
N LEU A 113 19.64 -9.73 -3.40
CA LEU A 113 20.41 -10.37 -2.34
C LEU A 113 19.92 -10.04 -0.91
N GLN A 114 19.18 -8.96 -0.67
CA GLN A 114 18.65 -8.64 0.67
C GLN A 114 17.36 -9.40 1.02
N ARG A 115 16.78 -10.17 0.08
CA ARG A 115 15.55 -10.98 0.26
C ARG A 115 15.71 -12.17 1.23
N ARG A 116 16.85 -12.29 1.92
CA ARG A 116 17.23 -13.43 2.78
C ARG A 116 17.56 -13.08 4.23
N ALA A 117 17.45 -11.82 4.66
CA ALA A 117 17.87 -11.40 6.00
C ALA A 117 16.74 -10.74 6.80
N ALA A 118 15.54 -11.33 6.77
CA ALA A 118 14.54 -11.14 7.82
C ALA A 118 14.58 -12.33 8.77
#